data_AF-C4Y1V2-F1
#
_entry.id   AF-C4Y1V2-F1
#
_cell.length_a   1.000
_cell.length_b   1.000
_cell.length_c   1.000
_cell.angle_alpha   90.00
_cell.angle_beta   90.00
_cell.angle_gamma   90.00
#
_symmetry.space_group_name_H-M   'P 1'
#
loop_
_entity.id
_entity.type
_entity.pdbx_description
1 polymer ?
#
loop_
_entity_poly.entity_id
_entity_poly.type
_entity_poly.pdbx_seq_one_letter_code
_entity_poly.pdbx_strand_id
1 'polypeptide(L)'
;MSHRESQEGLLELEDFQNAPKCPPYSEDESLMPLEVRFKIGDTSKFKTSSDRILFFFNENLSVEEAGEKAFKDTFGSIPKEIHASIESRSSSPSAIANANSKIKHLFKKNETLAVSDNLKAYQRRNNCNTLLIMSLMVSLVALLIGLVFIILAAVD
;
A
#
# COMPACT_ATOMS: atom_id res chain seq x y z
N MET A 1 -42.47 -49.79 3.62
CA MET A 1 -41.31 -48.90 3.44
C MET A 1 -40.07 -49.68 3.83
N SER A 2 -39.21 -50.00 2.87
CA SER A 2 -38.01 -50.83 3.05
C SER A 2 -36.79 -49.93 2.84
N HIS A 3 -36.01 -49.74 3.90
CA HIS A 3 -34.75 -49.01 3.88
C HIS A 3 -33.68 -49.94 3.26
N ARG A 4 -33.16 -49.58 2.09
CA ARG A 4 -31.92 -50.14 1.53
C ARG A 4 -30.75 -49.36 2.10
N GLU A 5 -29.99 -49.98 2.99
CA GLU A 5 -28.64 -49.54 3.36
C GLU A 5 -27.69 -49.87 2.20
N SER A 6 -26.91 -48.87 1.77
CA SER A 6 -25.84 -49.04 0.80
C SER A 6 -24.53 -49.25 1.55
N GLN A 7 -23.91 -50.39 1.25
CA GLN A 7 -22.62 -50.87 1.75
C GLN A 7 -21.48 -50.15 1.01
N GLU A 8 -20.35 -49.95 1.72
CA GLU A 8 -18.96 -49.83 1.23
C GLU A 8 -18.52 -48.47 0.63
N GLY A 9 -17.38 -47.86 1.01
CA GLY A 9 -16.23 -48.37 1.74
C GLY A 9 -15.56 -47.31 2.61
N LEU A 10 -15.26 -47.70 3.85
CA LEU A 10 -14.32 -47.03 4.74
C LEU A 10 -12.91 -47.48 4.32
N LEU A 11 -12.12 -46.58 3.76
CA LEU A 11 -10.68 -46.80 3.64
C LEU A 11 -10.09 -46.81 5.06
N GLU A 12 -9.43 -47.90 5.39
CA GLU A 12 -8.70 -48.08 6.64
C GLU A 12 -7.71 -46.93 6.83
N LEU A 13 -7.92 -46.15 7.90
CA LEU A 13 -7.01 -45.09 8.29
C LEU A 13 -5.76 -45.77 8.89
N GLU A 14 -4.72 -45.95 8.09
CA GLU A 14 -3.40 -46.31 8.60
C GLU A 14 -2.96 -45.27 9.63
N ASP A 15 -2.59 -45.76 10.81
CA ASP A 15 -2.09 -44.99 11.95
C ASP A 15 -0.87 -44.15 11.55
N PHE A 16 -1.09 -42.87 11.23
CA PHE A 16 -0.03 -41.87 11.02
C PHE A 16 0.59 -41.45 12.37
N GLN A 17 1.18 -42.40 13.11
CA GLN A 17 1.96 -42.10 14.33
C GLN A 17 3.31 -41.41 14.02
N ASN A 18 3.67 -41.27 12.75
CA ASN A 18 4.89 -40.60 12.29
C ASN A 18 4.62 -39.43 11.31
N ALA A 19 3.44 -38.80 11.40
CA ALA A 19 3.26 -37.52 10.70
C ALA A 19 4.30 -36.52 11.24
N PRO A 20 5.06 -35.82 10.37
CA PRO A 20 5.93 -34.75 10.82
C PRO A 20 5.08 -33.77 11.61
N LYS A 21 5.40 -33.58 12.90
CA LYS A 21 4.79 -32.54 13.72
C LYS A 21 4.87 -31.25 12.90
N CYS A 22 3.73 -30.72 12.49
CA CYS A 22 3.66 -29.37 11.97
C CYS A 22 4.46 -28.49 12.95
N PRO A 23 5.35 -27.61 12.47
CA PRO A 23 5.95 -26.63 13.36
C PRO A 23 4.79 -25.93 14.09
N PRO A 24 4.94 -25.59 15.38
CA PRO A 24 3.91 -24.84 16.07
C PRO A 24 3.77 -23.53 15.29
N TYR A 25 2.73 -23.43 14.46
CA TYR A 25 2.26 -22.15 14.00
C TYR A 25 1.95 -21.42 15.30
N SER A 26 2.71 -20.38 15.62
CA SER A 26 2.40 -19.50 16.72
C SER A 26 1.04 -18.88 16.39
N GLU A 27 -0.04 -19.49 16.86
CA GLU A 27 -1.42 -19.05 16.68
C GLU A 27 -1.73 -17.72 17.40
N ASP A 28 -0.74 -17.02 17.96
CA ASP A 28 -0.98 -16.03 19.01
C ASP A 28 -0.78 -14.55 18.61
N GLU A 29 -0.43 -14.25 17.36
CA GLU A 29 -0.37 -12.85 16.90
C GLU A 29 -1.38 -12.59 15.79
N SER A 30 -2.49 -11.93 16.15
CA SER A 30 -3.50 -11.48 15.18
C SER A 30 -2.85 -10.56 14.15
N LEU A 31 -2.81 -11.00 12.89
CA LEU A 31 -2.25 -10.26 11.77
C LEU A 31 -3.33 -9.47 11.05
N MET A 32 -3.10 -8.17 10.92
CA MET A 32 -3.93 -7.26 10.14
C MET A 32 -3.30 -7.00 8.77
N PRO A 33 -4.03 -7.27 7.65
CA PRO A 33 -3.60 -6.84 6.34
C PRO A 33 -3.73 -5.31 6.24
N LEU A 34 -2.66 -4.63 5.85
CA LEU A 34 -2.62 -3.19 5.70
C LEU A 34 -1.85 -2.82 4.44
N GLU A 35 -2.48 -2.06 3.56
CA GLU A 35 -1.82 -1.52 2.38
C GLU A 35 -0.92 -0.36 2.82
N VAL A 36 0.34 -0.38 2.38
CA VAL A 36 1.32 0.67 2.66
C VAL A 36 1.69 1.38 1.37
N ARG A 37 1.63 2.71 1.40
CA ARG A 37 2.07 3.57 0.30
C ARG A 37 3.37 4.28 0.68
N PHE A 38 4.38 4.17 -0.18
CA PHE A 38 5.66 4.84 0.03
C PHE A 38 5.69 6.19 -0.69
N LYS A 39 5.82 7.27 0.08
CA LYS A 39 5.99 8.65 -0.41
C LYS A 39 7.47 9.03 -0.34
N ILE A 40 8.23 8.62 -1.36
CA ILE A 40 9.69 8.76 -1.34
C ILE A 40 10.17 10.14 -1.80
N GLY A 41 10.90 10.82 -0.92
CA GLY A 41 11.70 12.00 -1.24
C GLY A 41 13.06 11.65 -1.86
N ASP A 42 13.85 10.79 -1.20
CA ASP A 42 15.19 10.38 -1.65
C ASP A 42 15.13 9.14 -2.56
N THR A 43 14.83 9.36 -3.84
CA THR A 43 14.76 8.26 -4.82
C THR A 43 16.10 7.67 -5.23
N SER A 44 17.22 8.25 -4.76
CA SER A 44 18.53 7.62 -4.95
C SER A 44 18.71 6.42 -4.02
N LYS A 45 18.07 6.46 -2.84
CA LYS A 45 18.14 5.40 -1.83
C LYS A 45 16.93 4.48 -1.84
N PHE A 46 15.73 5.05 -1.92
CA PHE A 46 14.50 4.29 -1.82
C PHE A 46 13.82 4.27 -3.18
N LYS A 47 13.99 3.19 -3.93
CA LYS A 47 13.35 3.02 -5.24
C LYS A 47 12.44 1.81 -5.17
N THR A 48 11.16 2.03 -5.45
CA THR A 48 10.15 0.97 -5.54
C THR A 48 9.53 0.97 -6.94
N SER A 49 9.16 -0.21 -7.43
CA SER A 49 8.41 -0.40 -8.67
C SER A 49 6.90 -0.27 -8.47
N SER A 50 6.43 -0.36 -7.22
CA SER A 50 5.02 -0.20 -6.85
C SER A 50 4.86 0.92 -5.84
N ASP A 51 3.87 1.77 -6.07
CA ASP A 51 3.51 2.84 -5.14
C ASP A 51 2.84 2.29 -3.89
N ARG A 52 2.22 1.11 -3.97
CA ARG A 52 1.47 0.46 -2.88
C ARG A 52 1.85 -1.00 -2.73
N ILE A 53 2.06 -1.45 -1.50
CA ILE A 53 2.45 -2.81 -1.18
C ILE A 53 1.61 -3.28 0.00
N LEU A 54 1.07 -4.50 -0.08
CA LEU A 54 0.28 -5.08 1.01
C LEU A 54 1.22 -5.74 2.03
N PHE A 55 1.07 -5.37 3.30
CA PHE A 55 1.78 -5.97 4.41
C PHE A 55 0.81 -6.66 5.36
N PHE A 56 1.30 -7.68 6.07
CA PHE A 56 0.62 -8.30 7.19
C PHE A 56 1.37 -7.93 8.46
N PHE A 57 0.76 -7.07 9.27
CA PHE A 57 1.34 -6.57 10.51
C PHE A 57 0.65 -7.20 11.70
N ASN A 58 1.39 -7.44 12.79
CA ASN A 58 0.76 -7.67 14.07
C ASN A 58 -0.06 -6.43 14.46
N GLU A 59 -1.33 -6.63 14.78
CA GLU A 59 -2.29 -5.59 15.15
C GLU A 59 -1.83 -4.67 16.28
N ASN A 60 -0.94 -5.17 17.14
CA ASN A 60 -0.42 -4.44 18.29
C ASN A 60 0.80 -3.57 17.98
N LEU A 61 1.37 -3.67 16.77
CA LEU A 61 2.44 -2.77 16.34
C LEU A 61 1.95 -1.33 16.35
N SER A 62 2.83 -0.43 16.77
CA SER A 62 2.66 1.00 16.58
C SER A 62 2.78 1.36 15.09
N VAL A 63 2.29 2.56 14.75
CA VAL A 63 2.44 3.10 13.39
C VAL A 63 3.91 3.26 13.00
N GLU A 64 4.73 3.70 13.95
CA GLU A 64 6.18 3.85 13.75
C GLU A 64 6.83 2.52 13.43
N GLU A 65 6.62 1.49 14.27
CA GLU A 65 7.18 0.15 14.04
C GLU A 65 6.66 -0.48 12.75
N ALA A 66 5.39 -0.30 12.41
CA ALA A 66 4.83 -0.76 11.15
C ALA A 66 5.50 -0.06 9.96
N GLY A 67 5.77 1.24 10.07
CA GLY A 67 6.48 2.02 9.07
C GLY A 67 7.94 1.58 8.91
N GLU A 68 8.67 1.43 10.02
CA GLU A 68 10.04 0.93 10.02
C GLU A 68 10.13 -0.46 9.40
N LYS A 69 9.22 -1.36 9.79
CA LYS A 69 9.13 -2.70 9.22
C LYS A 69 8.87 -2.65 7.72
N ALA A 70 7.94 -1.81 7.26
CA ALA A 70 7.66 -1.64 5.83
C ALA A 70 8.89 -1.16 5.05
N PHE A 71 9.63 -0.18 5.58
CA PHE A 71 10.86 0.33 4.96
C PHE A 71 11.96 -0.75 4.93
N LYS A 72 12.17 -1.43 6.05
CA LYS A 72 13.16 -2.50 6.17
C LYS A 72 12.87 -3.65 5.20
N ASP A 73 11.62 -4.11 5.15
CA ASP A 73 11.21 -5.23 4.30
C ASP A 73 11.28 -4.87 2.80
N THR A 74 11.03 -3.60 2.44
CA THR A 74 11.01 -3.16 1.03
C THR A 74 12.37 -2.73 0.51
N PHE A 75 13.15 -2.00 1.32
CA PHE A 75 14.38 -1.34 0.88
C PHE A 75 15.64 -1.81 1.62
N GLY A 76 15.50 -2.76 2.56
CA GLY A 76 16.62 -3.26 3.37
C GLY A 76 17.20 -2.24 4.35
N SER A 77 16.60 -1.06 4.47
CA SER A 77 17.09 0.04 5.29
C SER A 77 15.93 0.90 5.80
N ILE A 78 16.15 1.53 6.96
CA ILE A 78 15.18 2.39 7.63
C ILE A 78 15.69 3.84 7.50
N PRO A 79 14.87 4.79 7.04
CA PRO A 79 15.26 6.19 7.00
C PRO A 79 15.40 6.75 8.43
N LYS A 80 16.13 7.87 8.57
CA LYS A 80 16.34 8.50 9.89
C LYS A 80 15.05 9.03 10.52
N GLU A 81 14.11 9.45 9.68
CA GLU A 81 12.82 9.97 10.09
C GLU A 81 11.74 9.32 9.22
N ILE A 82 10.62 8.94 9.83
CA ILE A 82 9.45 8.41 9.14
C ILE A 82 8.26 9.31 9.47
N HIS A 83 7.67 9.89 8.44
CA HIS A 83 6.36 10.54 8.56
C HIS A 83 5.27 9.58 8.13
N ALA A 84 4.26 9.41 8.98
CA ALA A 84 3.12 8.53 8.71
C ALA A 84 1.80 9.31 8.63
N SER A 85 0.91 8.84 7.75
CA SER A 85 -0.43 9.39 7.57
C SER A 85 -1.40 8.28 7.16
N ILE A 86 -2.69 8.49 7.42
CA ILE A 86 -3.77 7.62 6.97
C ILE A 86 -4.28 8.19 5.65
N GLU A 87 -4.26 7.39 4.59
CA GLU A 87 -4.93 7.68 3.34
C GLU A 87 -6.18 6.81 3.22
N SER A 88 -7.33 7.45 3.00
CA SER A 88 -8.56 6.77 2.62
C SER A 88 -8.87 7.07 1.16
N ARG A 89 -9.54 6.14 0.47
CA ARG A 89 -10.03 6.38 -0.89
C ARG A 89 -11.11 7.47 -0.96
N SER A 90 -11.82 7.71 0.15
CA SER A 90 -12.98 8.61 0.18
C SER A 90 -12.74 9.94 0.91
N SER A 91 -11.58 10.12 1.54
CA SER A 91 -11.29 11.33 2.31
C SER A 91 -9.87 11.83 2.10
N SER A 92 -9.68 13.12 2.37
CA SER A 92 -8.35 13.73 2.41
C SER A 92 -7.43 12.96 3.36
N PRO A 93 -6.11 12.90 3.06
CA PRO A 93 -5.15 12.29 3.97
C PRO A 93 -5.22 12.92 5.35
N SER A 94 -5.24 12.08 6.39
CA SER A 94 -5.21 12.51 7.78
C SER A 94 -3.84 12.23 8.37
N ALA A 95 -3.20 13.25 8.94
CA ALA A 95 -1.94 13.08 9.64
C ALA A 95 -2.16 12.24 10.91
N ILE A 96 -1.20 11.36 11.21
CA ILE A 96 -1.25 10.57 12.45
C ILE A 96 -0.63 11.43 13.55
N ALA A 97 -1.45 11.85 14.52
CA ALA A 97 -1.02 12.71 15.62
C ALA A 97 -0.10 12.01 16.63
N ASN A 98 -0.23 10.68 16.78
CA ASN A 98 0.60 9.87 17.67
C ASN A 98 1.09 8.61 16.95
N ALA A 99 2.38 8.57 16.60
CA ALA A 99 3.01 7.45 15.91
C ALA A 99 3.14 6.18 16.79
N ASN A 100 3.07 6.34 18.12
CA ASN A 100 3.09 5.22 19.07
C ASN A 100 1.74 4.53 19.23
N SER A 101 0.67 5.08 18.64
CA SER A 101 -0.64 4.44 18.64
C SER A 101 -0.61 3.14 17.84
N LYS A 102 -1.28 2.11 18.35
CA LYS A 102 -1.36 0.80 17.68
C LYS A 102 -2.16 0.88 16.39
N ILE A 103 -1.73 0.16 15.36
CA ILE A 103 -2.37 0.16 14.05
C ILE A 103 -3.85 -0.27 14.11
N LYS A 104 -4.20 -1.23 14.98
CA LYS A 104 -5.58 -1.70 15.13
C LYS A 104 -6.59 -0.65 15.57
N HIS A 105 -6.13 0.41 16.25
CA HIS A 105 -7.01 1.49 16.73
C HIS A 105 -7.16 2.61 15.71
N LEU A 106 -6.23 2.70 14.76
CA LEU A 106 -6.16 3.80 13.81
C LEU A 106 -6.70 3.42 12.44
N PHE A 107 -6.45 2.19 11.99
CA PHE A 107 -6.77 1.76 10.65
C PHE A 107 -8.04 0.93 10.60
N LYS A 108 -8.91 1.27 9.64
CA LYS A 108 -10.07 0.49 9.24
C LYS A 108 -9.78 -0.31 7.98
N LYS A 109 -10.66 -1.26 7.67
CA LYS A 109 -10.63 -2.02 6.43
C LYS A 109 -10.66 -1.07 5.23
N ASN A 110 -9.72 -1.23 4.30
CA ASN A 110 -9.50 -0.40 3.09
C ASN A 110 -8.82 0.97 3.29
N GLU A 111 -8.29 1.26 4.47
CA GLU A 111 -7.40 2.40 4.65
C GLU A 111 -5.95 2.01 4.32
N THR A 112 -5.18 2.98 3.85
CA THR A 112 -3.78 2.80 3.45
C THR A 112 -2.89 3.57 4.42
N LEU A 113 -1.86 2.92 4.96
CA LEU A 113 -0.80 3.58 5.71
C LEU A 113 0.17 4.23 4.72
N ALA A 114 0.22 5.55 4.67
CA ALA A 114 1.20 6.27 3.86
C ALA A 114 2.40 6.67 4.71
N VAL A 115 3.59 6.21 4.32
CA VAL A 115 4.86 6.49 5.00
C VAL A 115 5.82 7.25 4.09
N SER A 116 6.62 8.15 4.66
CA SER A 116 7.58 8.99 3.93
C SER A 116 8.90 9.09 4.66
N ASP A 117 10.00 8.96 3.93
CA ASP A 117 11.37 9.21 4.38
C ASP A 117 11.68 10.71 4.51
N ASN A 118 11.06 11.53 3.66
CA ASN A 118 11.18 12.99 3.68
C ASN A 118 9.95 13.63 3.05
N LEU A 119 8.97 13.98 3.89
CA LEU A 119 7.68 14.48 3.43
C LEU A 119 7.81 15.79 2.63
N LYS A 120 8.70 16.69 3.05
CA LYS A 120 8.90 17.99 2.39
C LYS A 120 9.52 17.81 1.00
N ALA A 121 10.53 16.96 0.88
CA ALA A 121 11.18 16.66 -0.40
C ALA A 121 10.19 15.98 -1.36
N TYR A 122 9.42 15.00 -0.86
CA TYR A 122 8.38 14.34 -1.62
C TYR A 122 7.33 15.34 -2.14
N GLN A 123 6.79 16.19 -1.26
CA GLN A 123 5.80 17.22 -1.63
C GLN A 123 6.33 18.20 -2.66
N ARG A 124 7.56 18.70 -2.46
CA ARG A 124 8.20 19.62 -3.41
C ARG A 124 8.32 19.00 -4.80
N ARG A 125 8.81 17.76 -4.87
CA ARG A 125 8.94 17.03 -6.13
C ARG A 125 7.60 16.80 -6.80
N ASN A 126 6.60 16.34 -6.04
CA ASN A 126 5.27 16.10 -6.56
C ASN A 126 4.67 17.39 -7.14
N ASN A 127 4.78 18.51 -6.43
CA ASN A 127 4.29 19.79 -6.89
C ASN A 127 5.01 20.28 -8.17
N CYS A 128 6.34 20.13 -8.25
CA CYS A 128 7.09 20.47 -9.45
C CYS A 128 6.64 19.62 -10.67
N ASN A 129 6.46 18.31 -10.48
CA ASN A 129 5.97 17.43 -11.54
C ASN A 129 4.55 17.81 -11.98
N THR A 130 3.65 18.09 -11.04
CA THR A 130 2.29 18.54 -11.35
C THR A 130 2.30 19.84 -12.15
N LEU A 131 3.11 20.83 -11.76
CA LEU A 131 3.23 22.09 -12.48
C LEU A 131 3.77 21.90 -13.91
N LEU A 132 4.77 21.04 -14.08
CA LEU A 132 5.34 20.72 -15.39
C LEU A 132 4.28 20.09 -16.30
N ILE A 133 3.54 19.10 -15.81
CA ILE A 133 2.46 18.45 -16.56
C ILE A 133 1.38 19.46 -16.93
N MET A 134 0.95 20.30 -15.98
CA MET A 134 -0.06 21.35 -16.25
C MET A 134 0.44 22.34 -17.30
N SER A 135 1.71 22.76 -17.24
CA SER A 135 2.32 23.62 -18.25
C SER A 135 2.27 22.98 -19.64
N LEU A 136 2.63 21.70 -19.76
CA LEU A 136 2.60 20.98 -21.04
C LEU A 136 1.17 20.89 -21.60
N MET A 137 0.18 20.61 -20.74
CA MET A 137 -1.22 20.54 -21.14
C MET A 137 -1.73 21.90 -21.64
N VAL A 138 -1.41 22.98 -20.94
CA VAL A 138 -1.78 24.35 -21.37
C VAL A 138 -1.12 24.71 -22.70
N SER A 139 0.18 24.42 -22.86
CA SER A 139 0.88 24.66 -24.13
C SER A 139 0.28 23.86 -25.29
N LEU A 140 -0.10 22.59 -25.05
CA LEU A 140 -0.74 21.75 -26.06
C LEU A 140 -2.12 22.31 -26.47
N VAL A 141 -2.95 22.69 -25.50
CA VAL A 141 -4.26 23.29 -25.76
C VAL A 141 -4.13 24.59 -26.54
N ALA A 142 -3.20 25.47 -26.15
CA ALA A 142 -2.95 26.72 -26.86
C ALA A 142 -2.52 26.48 -28.31
N LEU A 143 -1.68 25.47 -28.56
CA LEU A 143 -1.24 25.09 -29.90
C LEU A 143 -2.41 24.58 -30.75
N LEU A 144 -3.28 23.73 -30.19
CA LEU A 144 -4.48 23.25 -30.88
C LEU A 144 -5.44 24.39 -31.24
N ILE A 145 -5.67 25.32 -30.32
CA ILE A 145 -6.50 26.51 -30.57
C ILE A 145 -5.89 27.36 -31.68
N GLY A 146 -4.58 27.62 -31.62
CA GLY A 146 -3.87 28.38 -32.66
C GLY A 146 -3.99 27.74 -34.05
N LEU A 147 -3.86 26.42 -34.15
CA LEU A 147 -4.04 25.69 -35.42
C LEU A 147 -5.45 25.84 -35.98
N VAL A 148 -6.49 25.79 -35.13
CA VAL A 148 -7.88 26.01 -35.57
C VAL A 148 -8.05 27.41 -36.17
N PHE A 149 -7.50 28.45 -35.53
CA PHE A 149 -7.55 29.81 -36.07
C PHE A 149 -6.82 29.94 -37.41
N ILE A 150 -5.66 29.29 -37.56
CA ILE A 150 -4.91 29.30 -38.83
C ILE A 150 -5.72 28.63 -39.94
N ILE A 151 -6.36 27.48 -39.66
CA ILE A 151 -7.18 26.77 -40.64
C ILE A 151 -8.40 27.61 -41.04
N LEU A 152 -9.10 28.21 -40.07
CA LEU A 152 -10.24 29.09 -40.35
C LEU A 152 -9.81 30.27 -41.23
N ALA A 153 -8.72 30.94 -40.88
CA ALA A 153 -8.19 32.06 -41.65
C ALA A 153 -7.66 31.69 -43.05
N ALA A 154 -7.42 30.41 -43.33
CA ALA A 154 -6.98 29.93 -44.64
C ALA A 154 -8.12 29.41 -45.53
N VAL A 155 -9.32 29.20 -44.95
CA VAL A 155 -10.52 28.74 -45.65
C VAL A 155 -11.43 29.90 -46.05
N ASP A 156 -11.39 31.01 -45.31
CA ASP A 156 -12.00 32.31 -45.67
C ASP A 156 -11.14 33.08 -46.69
#